data_AF-L7VMP9-F1
#
_entry.id   AF-L7VMP9-F1
#
_cell.length_a   1.000
_cell.length_b   1.000
_cell.length_c   1.000
_cell.angle_alpha   90.00
_cell.angle_beta   90.00
_cell.angle_gamma   90.00
#
_symmetry.space_group_name_H-M   'P 1'
#
loop_
_entity.id
_entity.type
_entity.pdbx_description
1 polymer ?
#
loop_
_entity_poly.entity_id
_entity_poly.type
_entity_poly.pdbx_seq_one_letter_code
_entity_poly.pdbx_strand_id
1 'polypeptide(L)'
;MKKIHILILSLMLLLSVFPSTAQADRDVTVFIDVSGEGIELTTSPIFKNQRIMIPTDSDFFNKLGVVTVFDRETGTITIDGANSTVKFFIGEKNASVQRKNQPAGIMESIEMDVEPFIQDGKVYVPLRFAAEGLGAVVEWDGANKSVLVKAETETVTVPVERPAEYKEIDILGLSENEELYSWVQENRDNMGIYQKTLDNKTYVLVCAGEKPTGGYSVEIESATVIYPGKVYLVAKINEPNPDSSVISVITYPCKLIAIDGDFTVDGVIENSAEESTEEIGFEIVTPDTVASDEELSAWVSRLYTQAGIHYTIKDNFVYALVAAGQRNTGGYRVTIDRVAKNKTGDVYIYATVQSPEPGMLVTQVITWPYTVIRFENTDIRNVHGNIRNSAFQIN
;
A
#
# COMPACT_ATOMS: atom_id res chain seq x y z
N MET A 1 6.98 -21.44 73.07
CA MET A 1 7.08 -21.59 71.59
C MET A 1 6.04 -20.79 70.79
N LYS A 2 4.92 -20.31 71.36
CA LYS A 2 3.90 -19.54 70.60
C LYS A 2 4.23 -18.08 70.26
N LYS A 3 5.22 -17.45 70.92
CA LYS A 3 5.58 -16.02 70.69
C LYS A 3 6.62 -15.80 69.57
N ILE A 4 7.33 -16.84 69.15
CA ILE A 4 8.35 -16.75 68.08
C ILE A 4 7.70 -16.82 66.69
N HIS A 5 6.58 -17.54 66.54
CA HIS A 5 5.85 -17.60 65.27
C HIS A 5 5.16 -16.27 64.89
N ILE A 6 4.80 -15.43 65.87
CA ILE A 6 4.17 -14.13 65.60
C ILE A 6 5.23 -13.12 65.09
N LEU A 7 6.47 -13.23 65.55
CA LEU A 7 7.57 -12.34 65.10
C LEU A 7 8.03 -12.67 63.67
N ILE A 8 7.99 -13.95 63.27
CA ILE A 8 8.32 -14.38 61.91
C ILE A 8 7.17 -14.01 60.93
N LEU A 9 5.92 -14.05 61.39
CA LEU A 9 4.77 -13.63 60.58
C LEU A 9 4.71 -12.11 60.38
N SER A 10 5.14 -11.29 61.36
CA SER A 10 5.19 -9.84 61.19
C SER A 10 6.38 -9.37 60.35
N LEU A 11 7.47 -10.14 60.27
CA LEU A 11 8.62 -9.83 59.42
C LEU A 11 8.38 -10.21 57.95
N MET A 12 7.56 -11.24 57.67
CA MET A 12 7.14 -11.58 56.31
C MET A 12 6.09 -10.61 55.73
N LEU A 13 5.33 -9.90 56.57
CA LEU A 13 4.34 -8.92 56.10
C LEU A 13 4.94 -7.55 55.73
N LEU A 14 6.21 -7.30 56.09
CA LEU A 14 6.92 -6.05 55.75
C LEU A 14 7.63 -6.09 54.37
N LEU A 15 7.59 -7.22 53.66
CA LEU A 15 8.26 -7.40 52.35
C LEU A 15 7.31 -7.38 51.15
N SER A 16 6.01 -7.10 51.35
CA SER A 16 5.04 -6.97 50.26
C SER A 16 4.71 -5.51 49.93
N VAL A 17 5.66 -4.59 50.11
CA VAL A 17 5.63 -3.33 49.37
C VAL A 17 6.11 -3.67 47.96
N PHE A 18 5.21 -4.23 47.15
CA PHE A 18 5.43 -4.25 45.71
C PHE A 18 5.67 -2.79 45.32
N PRO A 19 6.82 -2.44 44.73
CA PRO A 19 6.90 -1.16 44.05
C PRO A 19 5.82 -1.24 42.98
N SER A 20 4.75 -0.45 43.13
CA SER A 20 3.94 -0.07 41.99
C SER A 20 4.95 0.46 40.99
N THR A 21 5.21 -0.30 39.93
CA THR A 21 5.94 0.21 38.80
C THR A 21 5.10 1.37 38.31
N ALA A 22 5.47 2.59 38.72
CA ALA A 22 5.03 3.79 38.07
C ALA A 22 5.37 3.56 36.60
N GLN A 23 4.34 3.36 35.78
CA GLN A 23 4.48 3.25 34.36
C GLN A 23 5.03 4.60 33.94
N ALA A 24 6.33 4.65 33.65
CA ALA A 24 7.01 5.88 33.27
C ALA A 24 6.21 6.49 32.12
N ASP A 25 5.75 7.73 32.34
CA ASP A 25 5.15 8.54 31.29
C ASP A 25 6.18 8.56 30.17
N ARG A 26 5.82 7.99 29.02
CA ARG A 26 6.75 7.97 27.90
C ARG A 26 6.71 9.38 27.32
N ASP A 27 7.72 10.17 27.64
CA ASP A 27 7.96 11.44 26.95
C ASP A 27 8.15 11.10 25.46
N VAL A 28 7.09 11.30 24.67
CA VAL A 28 7.11 11.11 23.22
C VAL A 28 7.26 12.49 22.61
N THR A 29 8.41 12.73 22.00
CA THR A 29 8.65 13.94 21.22
C THR A 29 8.04 13.79 19.83
N VAL A 30 7.35 14.81 19.36
CA VAL A 30 6.82 14.85 17.98
C VAL A 30 7.59 15.92 17.23
N PHE A 31 8.16 15.54 16.11
CA PHE A 31 8.81 16.43 15.16
C PHE A 31 7.91 16.58 13.93
N ILE A 32 7.69 17.82 13.51
CA ILE A 32 7.05 18.12 12.23
C ILE A 32 8.11 18.64 11.28
N ASP A 33 8.19 18.04 10.11
CA ASP A 33 8.96 18.52 8.97
C ASP A 33 8.00 19.12 7.94
N VAL A 34 7.88 20.46 7.93
CA VAL A 34 6.98 21.20 7.02
C VAL A 34 7.74 21.80 5.81
N SER A 35 9.06 21.66 5.76
CA SER A 35 9.91 22.32 4.73
C SER A 35 11.40 21.93 4.77
N GLY A 36 11.76 20.78 5.34
CA GLY A 36 13.13 20.37 5.66
C GLY A 36 13.63 20.84 7.03
N GLU A 37 12.79 21.48 7.85
CA GLU A 37 13.12 21.90 9.22
C GLU A 37 12.27 21.10 10.23
N GLY A 38 12.94 20.32 11.08
CA GLY A 38 12.29 19.58 12.16
C GLY A 38 11.90 20.51 13.30
N ILE A 39 10.60 20.75 13.46
CA ILE A 39 10.06 21.60 14.53
C ILE A 39 9.50 20.73 15.65
N GLU A 40 10.03 20.90 16.86
CA GLU A 40 9.51 20.25 18.06
C GLU A 40 8.15 20.84 18.46
N LEU A 41 7.22 19.99 18.90
CA LEU A 41 5.96 20.43 19.47
C LEU A 41 6.17 21.01 20.88
N THR A 42 5.56 22.16 21.13
CA THR A 42 5.50 22.72 22.50
C THR A 42 4.37 22.07 23.32
N THR A 43 3.41 21.45 22.65
CA THR A 43 2.29 20.74 23.28
C THR A 43 2.61 19.26 23.47
N SER A 44 2.60 18.78 24.72
CA SER A 44 2.81 17.36 25.02
C SER A 44 1.65 16.51 24.46
N PRO A 45 1.93 15.55 23.56
CA PRO A 45 0.93 14.57 23.17
C PRO A 45 0.69 13.58 24.31
N ILE A 46 -0.42 12.84 24.27
CA ILE A 46 -0.71 11.79 25.25
C ILE A 46 -0.80 10.43 24.57
N PHE A 47 -0.30 9.40 25.23
CA PHE A 47 -0.36 8.03 24.72
C PHE A 47 -1.60 7.32 25.28
N LYS A 48 -2.54 6.94 24.40
CA LYS A 48 -3.77 6.23 24.78
C LYS A 48 -4.05 5.10 23.79
N ASN A 49 -4.35 3.90 24.29
CA ASN A 49 -4.64 2.72 23.47
C ASN A 49 -3.60 2.44 22.38
N GLN A 50 -2.30 2.54 22.73
CA GLN A 50 -1.20 2.37 21.78
C GLN A 50 -1.16 3.39 20.63
N ARG A 51 -1.81 4.54 20.80
CA ARG A 51 -1.85 5.62 19.83
C ARG A 51 -1.44 6.92 20.49
N ILE A 52 -0.86 7.79 19.68
CA ILE A 52 -0.46 9.13 20.09
C ILE A 52 -1.64 10.04 19.79
N MET A 53 -2.12 10.69 20.83
CA MET A 53 -3.25 11.60 20.79
C MET A 53 -2.73 13.02 20.93
N ILE A 54 -3.26 13.90 20.10
CA ILE A 54 -2.83 15.29 20.06
C ILE A 54 -4.03 16.20 20.27
N PRO A 55 -3.90 17.27 21.09
CA PRO A 55 -5.02 18.14 21.32
C PRO A 55 -5.25 19.05 20.10
N THR A 56 -6.52 19.30 19.77
CA THR A 56 -6.91 20.02 18.55
C THR A 56 -6.50 21.49 18.53
N ASP A 57 -6.20 22.05 19.69
CA ASP A 57 -5.68 23.42 19.89
C ASP A 57 -4.14 23.49 19.94
N SER A 58 -3.44 22.37 19.66
CA SER A 58 -1.98 22.33 19.64
C SER A 58 -1.36 23.14 18.50
N ASP A 59 -0.10 23.50 18.72
CA ASP A 59 0.76 24.11 17.70
C ASP A 59 1.00 23.22 16.48
N PHE A 60 0.70 21.92 16.56
CA PHE A 60 0.77 20.99 15.45
C PHE A 60 -0.12 21.39 14.27
N PHE A 61 -1.40 21.63 14.52
CA PHE A 61 -2.36 21.99 13.46
C PHE A 61 -2.07 23.37 12.90
N ASN A 62 -1.65 24.30 13.75
CA ASN A 62 -1.21 25.63 13.32
C ASN A 62 0.01 25.55 12.39
N LYS A 63 1.00 24.70 12.72
CA LYS A 63 2.21 24.49 11.90
C LYS A 63 1.91 23.78 10.58
N LEU A 64 0.93 22.89 10.56
CA LEU A 64 0.41 22.31 9.31
C LEU A 64 -0.43 23.30 8.47
N GLY A 65 -0.67 24.51 8.99
CA GLY A 65 -1.45 25.53 8.30
C GLY A 65 -2.93 25.19 8.18
N VAL A 66 -3.48 24.37 9.10
CA VAL A 66 -4.87 23.93 9.07
C VAL A 66 -5.70 24.55 10.19
N VAL A 67 -7.00 24.69 9.96
CA VAL A 67 -7.94 25.24 10.96
C VAL A 67 -8.72 24.10 11.61
N THR A 68 -8.76 24.09 12.94
CA THR A 68 -9.55 23.14 13.73
C THR A 68 -10.77 23.81 14.34
N VAL A 69 -11.94 23.18 14.24
CA VAL A 69 -13.21 23.64 14.81
C VAL A 69 -13.84 22.48 15.59
N PHE A 70 -14.22 22.74 16.83
CA PHE A 70 -14.98 21.80 17.65
C PHE A 70 -16.39 22.33 17.90
N ASP A 71 -17.40 21.60 17.46
CA ASP A 71 -18.80 21.85 17.76
C ASP A 71 -19.22 21.04 18.99
N ARG A 72 -19.52 21.74 20.07
CA ARG A 72 -19.92 21.14 21.36
C ARG A 72 -21.32 20.54 21.34
N GLU A 73 -22.21 21.00 20.47
CA GLU A 73 -23.58 20.49 20.41
C GLU A 73 -23.63 19.12 19.73
N THR A 74 -22.86 18.98 18.64
CA THR A 74 -22.83 17.74 17.85
C THR A 74 -21.68 16.81 18.24
N GLY A 75 -20.70 17.29 19.01
CA GLY A 75 -19.49 16.52 19.30
C GLY A 75 -18.57 16.35 18.09
N THR A 76 -18.72 17.19 17.06
CA THR A 76 -17.96 17.09 15.80
C THR A 76 -16.69 17.92 15.89
N ILE A 77 -15.55 17.30 15.56
CA ILE A 77 -14.28 17.97 15.31
C ILE A 77 -14.11 18.07 13.81
N THR A 78 -13.84 19.26 13.28
CA THR A 78 -13.49 19.47 11.87
C THR A 78 -12.09 20.05 11.78
N ILE A 79 -11.24 19.43 10.95
CA ILE A 79 -9.89 19.88 10.65
C ILE A 79 -9.85 20.17 9.15
N ASP A 80 -9.83 21.45 8.79
CA ASP A 80 -9.87 21.89 7.40
C ASP A 80 -8.48 22.28 6.91
N GLY A 81 -7.94 21.48 6.00
CA GLY A 81 -6.67 21.73 5.31
C GLY A 81 -6.84 22.13 3.85
N ALA A 82 -5.75 22.43 3.17
CA ALA A 82 -5.77 22.89 1.78
C ALA A 82 -6.37 21.85 0.81
N ASN A 83 -6.06 20.56 1.01
CA ASN A 83 -6.42 19.47 0.11
C ASN A 83 -7.55 18.59 0.64
N SER A 84 -7.85 18.63 1.94
CA SER A 84 -8.88 17.78 2.54
C SER A 84 -9.43 18.40 3.82
N THR A 85 -10.64 17.94 4.18
CA THR A 85 -11.29 18.22 5.45
C THR A 85 -11.45 16.89 6.18
N VAL A 86 -10.86 16.76 7.37
CA VAL A 86 -11.01 15.57 8.23
C VAL A 86 -12.00 15.89 9.33
N LYS A 87 -13.00 15.05 9.54
CA LYS A 87 -13.93 15.15 10.66
C LYS A 87 -13.86 13.95 11.56
N PHE A 88 -13.95 14.22 12.84
CA PHE A 88 -14.03 13.23 13.89
C PHE A 88 -15.29 13.45 14.73
N PHE A 89 -15.73 12.41 15.43
CA PHE A 89 -16.87 12.47 16.33
C PHE A 89 -16.44 11.98 17.71
N ILE A 90 -16.73 12.75 18.77
CA ILE A 90 -16.37 12.39 20.14
C ILE A 90 -16.96 11.04 20.51
N GLY A 91 -16.12 10.12 21.00
CA GLY A 91 -16.55 8.79 21.45
C GLY A 91 -16.86 7.80 20.32
N GLU A 92 -16.55 8.15 19.07
CA GLU A 92 -16.72 7.24 17.93
C GLU A 92 -15.37 6.90 17.27
N LYS A 93 -15.28 5.67 16.77
CA LYS A 93 -14.11 5.22 16.00
C LYS A 93 -14.19 5.58 14.53
N ASN A 94 -15.35 5.97 14.02
CA ASN A 94 -15.47 6.37 12.63
C ASN A 94 -15.10 7.85 12.49
N ALA A 95 -14.28 8.16 11.50
CA ALA A 95 -13.98 9.52 11.06
C ALA A 95 -14.42 9.67 9.60
N SER A 96 -14.55 10.91 9.13
CA SER A 96 -14.82 11.20 7.72
C SER A 96 -13.74 12.06 7.10
N VAL A 97 -13.26 11.71 5.90
CA VAL A 97 -12.32 12.52 5.13
C VAL A 97 -13.01 12.98 3.85
N GLN A 98 -13.03 14.30 3.62
CA GLN A 98 -13.50 14.90 2.38
C GLN A 98 -12.30 15.47 1.63
N ARG A 99 -11.97 14.92 0.46
CA ARG A 99 -10.88 15.43 -0.37
C ARG A 99 -11.39 16.54 -1.29
N LYS A 100 -10.71 17.70 -1.30
CA LYS A 100 -11.12 18.90 -2.05
C LYS A 100 -10.82 18.83 -3.55
N ASN A 101 -9.99 17.88 -3.97
CA ASN A 101 -9.66 17.57 -5.36
C ASN A 101 -10.59 16.51 -6.00
N GLN A 102 -11.59 16.01 -5.26
CA GLN A 102 -12.65 15.13 -5.76
C GLN A 102 -13.92 15.95 -6.07
N PRO A 103 -14.89 15.42 -6.86
CA PRO A 103 -16.19 16.06 -7.07
C PRO A 103 -16.84 16.40 -5.72
N ALA A 104 -17.35 17.63 -5.58
CA ALA A 104 -17.91 18.12 -4.32
C ALA A 104 -19.06 17.23 -3.83
N GLY A 105 -18.83 16.45 -2.76
CA GLY A 105 -19.89 15.70 -2.06
C GLY A 105 -19.49 14.32 -1.52
N ILE A 106 -18.36 13.74 -1.91
CA ILE A 106 -17.93 12.44 -1.38
C ILE A 106 -17.27 12.64 -0.01
N MET A 107 -17.84 12.00 1.02
CA MET A 107 -17.23 11.89 2.36
C MET A 107 -16.84 10.43 2.57
N GLU A 108 -15.54 10.18 2.70
CA GLU A 108 -14.97 8.85 2.96
C GLU A 108 -15.09 8.56 4.45
N SER A 109 -15.86 7.55 4.86
CA SER A 109 -15.89 7.11 6.26
C SER A 109 -14.81 6.05 6.50
N ILE A 110 -13.97 6.26 7.49
CA ILE A 110 -12.84 5.38 7.81
C ILE A 110 -12.86 5.06 9.30
N GLU A 111 -12.76 3.78 9.64
CA GLU A 111 -12.64 3.33 11.03
C GLU A 111 -11.21 3.55 11.56
N MET A 112 -11.12 4.10 12.76
CA MET A 112 -9.89 4.38 13.49
C MET A 112 -9.70 3.37 14.63
N ASP A 113 -8.45 3.15 15.01
CA ASP A 113 -8.12 2.27 16.14
C ASP A 113 -8.56 2.82 17.51
N VAL A 114 -8.63 4.16 17.62
CA VAL A 114 -8.97 4.86 18.86
C VAL A 114 -9.88 6.04 18.56
N GLU A 115 -10.87 6.21 19.42
CA GLU A 115 -11.84 7.30 19.34
C GLU A 115 -11.24 8.63 19.87
N PRO A 116 -11.66 9.77 19.32
CA PRO A 116 -11.43 11.09 19.90
C PRO A 116 -12.14 11.22 21.24
N PHE A 117 -11.57 12.02 22.14
CA PHE A 117 -12.13 12.22 23.47
C PHE A 117 -11.83 13.60 24.02
N ILE A 118 -12.55 13.95 25.09
CA ILE A 118 -12.32 15.16 25.87
C ILE A 118 -11.64 14.76 27.17
N GLN A 119 -10.53 15.43 27.51
CA GLN A 119 -9.86 15.29 28.79
C GLN A 119 -9.34 16.65 29.25
N ASP A 120 -9.60 17.00 30.50
CA ASP A 120 -9.19 18.27 31.11
C ASP A 120 -9.58 19.52 30.30
N GLY A 121 -10.76 19.47 29.68
CA GLY A 121 -11.30 20.55 28.84
C GLY A 121 -10.68 20.64 27.44
N LYS A 122 -9.74 19.77 27.09
CA LYS A 122 -9.12 19.69 25.76
C LYS A 122 -9.70 18.54 24.95
N VAL A 123 -9.79 18.73 23.64
CA VAL A 123 -10.24 17.72 22.69
C VAL A 123 -9.02 17.05 22.07
N TYR A 124 -8.95 15.74 22.12
CA TYR A 124 -7.84 14.94 21.60
C TYR A 124 -8.29 14.09 20.42
N VAL A 125 -7.46 14.07 19.38
CA VAL A 125 -7.64 13.26 18.17
C VAL A 125 -6.41 12.37 17.93
N PRO A 126 -6.55 11.24 17.20
CA PRO A 126 -5.39 10.42 16.85
C PRO A 126 -4.46 11.18 15.89
N LEU A 127 -3.22 11.43 16.31
CA LEU A 127 -2.26 12.24 15.56
C LEU A 127 -2.05 11.71 14.15
N ARG A 128 -1.77 10.41 14.03
CA ARG A 128 -1.49 9.76 12.75
C ARG A 128 -2.64 9.96 11.76
N PHE A 129 -3.86 9.64 12.20
CA PHE A 129 -5.04 9.76 11.36
C PHE A 129 -5.30 11.20 10.95
N ALA A 130 -5.17 12.16 11.87
CA ALA A 130 -5.34 13.56 11.56
C ALA A 130 -4.31 14.04 10.52
N ALA A 131 -3.05 13.63 10.66
CA ALA A 131 -1.97 14.00 9.74
C ALA A 131 -2.12 13.34 8.35
N GLU A 132 -2.29 12.02 8.29
CA GLU A 132 -2.45 11.26 7.04
C GLU A 132 -3.77 11.61 6.32
N GLY A 133 -4.82 11.90 7.08
CA GLY A 133 -6.08 12.46 6.57
C GLY A 133 -5.91 13.83 5.92
N LEU A 134 -4.87 14.59 6.28
CA LEU A 134 -4.50 15.87 5.67
C LEU A 134 -3.48 15.72 4.52
N GLY A 135 -3.00 14.49 4.26
CA GLY A 135 -2.01 14.19 3.23
C GLY A 135 -0.55 14.25 3.71
N ALA A 136 -0.31 14.32 5.02
CA ALA A 136 1.03 14.21 5.59
C ALA A 136 1.44 12.75 5.80
N VAL A 137 2.74 12.45 5.75
CA VAL A 137 3.28 11.12 6.05
C VAL A 137 3.73 11.06 7.51
N VAL A 138 3.38 9.99 8.22
CA VAL A 138 3.69 9.82 9.64
C VAL A 138 4.56 8.60 9.87
N GLU A 139 5.79 8.83 10.30
CA GLU A 139 6.78 7.81 10.60
C GLU A 139 7.04 7.75 12.11
N TRP A 140 7.25 6.54 12.63
CA TRP A 140 7.71 6.33 14.00
C TRP A 140 9.21 6.10 14.01
N ASP A 141 9.94 6.94 14.73
CA ASP A 141 11.35 6.75 15.03
C ASP A 141 11.48 6.00 16.36
N GLY A 142 11.67 4.68 16.26
CA GLY A 142 11.84 3.83 17.43
C GLY A 142 13.14 4.06 18.20
N ALA A 143 14.16 4.62 17.56
CA ALA A 143 15.46 4.89 18.19
C ALA A 143 15.36 6.12 19.09
N ASN A 144 14.73 7.19 18.59
CA ASN A 144 14.52 8.44 19.32
C ASN A 144 13.18 8.50 20.08
N LYS A 145 12.36 7.46 19.97
CA LYS A 145 10.99 7.39 20.52
C LYS A 145 10.15 8.59 20.13
N SER A 146 10.27 8.99 18.87
CA SER A 146 9.63 10.20 18.35
C SER A 146 8.76 9.91 17.15
N VAL A 147 7.76 10.76 16.93
CA VAL A 147 6.97 10.75 15.69
C VAL A 147 7.54 11.79 14.74
N LEU A 148 7.78 11.41 13.50
CA LEU A 148 8.12 12.34 12.42
C LEU A 148 6.91 12.51 11.52
N VAL A 149 6.45 13.75 11.35
CA VAL A 149 5.35 14.10 10.44
C VAL A 149 5.89 14.93 9.30
N LYS A 150 5.83 14.43 8.07
CA LYS A 150 6.28 15.13 6.86
C LYS A 150 5.06 15.71 6.13
N ALA A 151 4.96 17.04 6.06
CA ALA A 151 3.91 17.70 5.30
C ALA A 151 4.36 17.81 3.83
N GLU A 152 3.82 16.96 2.94
CA GLU A 152 4.10 17.10 1.50
C GLU A 152 3.30 18.29 0.94
N THR A 153 4.00 19.34 0.50
CA THR A 153 3.37 20.56 -0.04
C THR A 153 3.20 20.55 -1.56
N GLU A 154 3.59 19.49 -2.27
CA GLU A 154 3.31 19.36 -3.70
C GLU A 154 2.68 18.02 -4.03
N THR A 155 1.61 18.10 -4.80
CA THR A 155 0.66 17.04 -5.14
C THR A 155 1.33 15.77 -5.66
N VAL A 156 1.48 14.78 -4.79
CA VAL A 156 1.59 13.37 -5.18
C VAL A 156 0.58 12.62 -4.33
N THR A 157 -0.50 12.15 -4.97
CA THR A 157 -1.41 11.22 -4.33
C THR A 157 -0.63 9.95 -4.03
N VAL A 158 -0.26 9.73 -2.78
CA VAL A 158 0.26 8.42 -2.35
C VAL A 158 -0.86 7.40 -2.56
N PRO A 159 -0.69 6.41 -3.45
CA PRO A 159 -1.68 5.36 -3.61
C PRO A 159 -1.72 4.57 -2.31
N VAL A 160 -2.84 4.63 -1.60
CA VAL A 160 -3.11 3.69 -0.52
C VAL A 160 -3.41 2.36 -1.19
N GLU A 161 -2.65 1.33 -0.86
CA GLU A 161 -2.92 -0.04 -1.29
C GLU A 161 -3.66 -0.76 -0.17
N ARG A 162 -4.81 -1.33 -0.49
CA ARG A 162 -5.51 -2.24 0.42
C ARG A 162 -6.06 -3.43 -0.37
N PRO A 163 -6.16 -4.62 0.24
CA PRO A 163 -6.91 -5.72 -0.37
C PRO A 163 -8.31 -5.25 -0.77
N ALA A 164 -8.72 -5.57 -2.00
CA ALA A 164 -10.08 -5.39 -2.44
C ALA A 164 -10.95 -6.47 -1.81
N GLU A 165 -12.03 -6.06 -1.15
CA GLU A 165 -13.09 -7.00 -0.78
C GLU A 165 -13.93 -7.27 -2.02
N TYR A 166 -14.09 -8.55 -2.38
CA TYR A 166 -14.86 -8.97 -3.54
C TYR A 166 -15.71 -10.20 -3.22
N LYS A 167 -16.77 -10.38 -4.00
CA LYS A 167 -17.64 -11.57 -3.95
C LYS A 167 -17.49 -12.34 -5.25
N GLU A 168 -17.23 -13.64 -5.17
CA GLU A 168 -17.32 -14.51 -6.34
C GLU A 168 -18.79 -14.69 -6.74
N ILE A 169 -19.07 -14.58 -8.04
CA ILE A 169 -20.39 -14.72 -8.62
C ILE A 169 -20.43 -16.00 -9.45
N ASP A 170 -21.39 -16.87 -9.16
CA ASP A 170 -21.63 -18.06 -9.98
C ASP A 170 -22.22 -17.67 -11.33
N ILE A 171 -21.43 -17.85 -12.39
CA ILE A 171 -21.81 -17.52 -13.77
C ILE A 171 -23.04 -18.33 -14.22
N LEU A 172 -23.21 -19.57 -13.74
CA LEU A 172 -24.35 -20.41 -14.11
C LEU A 172 -25.66 -19.89 -13.51
N GLY A 173 -25.59 -19.18 -12.38
CA GLY A 173 -26.74 -18.57 -11.70
C GLY A 173 -27.15 -17.19 -12.22
N LEU A 174 -26.44 -16.63 -13.20
CA LEU A 174 -26.67 -15.26 -13.71
C LEU A 174 -27.90 -15.11 -14.62
N SER A 175 -28.66 -16.17 -14.87
CA SER A 175 -29.78 -16.16 -15.84
C SER A 175 -30.85 -15.11 -15.55
N GLU A 176 -30.92 -14.59 -14.33
CA GLU A 176 -31.87 -13.54 -13.92
C GLU A 176 -31.38 -12.11 -14.21
N ASN A 177 -30.08 -11.92 -14.50
CA ASN A 177 -29.50 -10.63 -14.89
C ASN A 177 -29.08 -10.68 -16.36
N GLU A 178 -30.03 -10.38 -17.26
CA GLU A 178 -29.82 -10.47 -18.72
C GLU A 178 -28.63 -9.64 -19.21
N GLU A 179 -28.41 -8.45 -18.64
CA GLU A 179 -27.33 -7.56 -19.05
C GLU A 179 -25.95 -8.11 -18.67
N LEU A 180 -25.79 -8.58 -17.42
CA LEU A 180 -24.52 -9.13 -16.95
C LEU A 180 -24.24 -10.48 -17.60
N TYR A 181 -25.27 -11.32 -17.76
CA TYR A 181 -25.15 -12.60 -18.45
C TYR A 181 -24.69 -12.43 -19.89
N SER A 182 -25.32 -11.51 -20.65
CA SER A 182 -24.95 -11.25 -22.06
C SER A 182 -23.50 -10.79 -22.17
N TRP A 183 -23.08 -9.84 -21.32
CA TRP A 183 -21.70 -9.35 -21.28
C TRP A 183 -20.70 -10.48 -20.95
N VAL A 184 -21.03 -11.39 -20.04
CA VAL A 184 -20.16 -12.54 -19.76
C VAL A 184 -20.05 -13.44 -21.00
N GLN A 185 -21.15 -13.75 -21.69
CA GLN A 185 -21.11 -14.59 -22.89
C GLN A 185 -20.32 -13.94 -24.04
N GLU A 186 -20.34 -12.61 -24.17
CA GLU A 186 -19.58 -11.89 -25.20
C GLU A 186 -18.05 -11.99 -25.02
N ASN A 187 -17.59 -12.11 -23.77
CA ASN A 187 -16.16 -12.03 -23.45
C ASN A 187 -15.53 -13.40 -23.14
N ARG A 188 -16.32 -14.38 -22.69
CA ARG A 188 -15.83 -15.64 -22.10
C ARG A 188 -14.93 -16.48 -23.01
N ASP A 189 -15.08 -16.34 -24.32
CA ASP A 189 -14.34 -17.15 -25.29
C ASP A 189 -12.90 -16.69 -25.43
N ASN A 190 -12.64 -15.42 -25.10
CA ASN A 190 -11.33 -14.79 -25.23
C ASN A 190 -10.61 -14.76 -23.88
N MET A 191 -9.29 -14.94 -23.93
CA MET A 191 -8.47 -14.77 -22.75
C MET A 191 -8.37 -13.28 -22.40
N GLY A 192 -8.59 -12.93 -21.14
CA GLY A 192 -8.47 -11.54 -20.71
C GLY A 192 -9.08 -11.25 -19.35
N ILE A 193 -8.84 -10.02 -18.90
CA ILE A 193 -9.49 -9.39 -17.74
C ILE A 193 -10.45 -8.34 -18.30
N TYR A 194 -11.74 -8.52 -18.04
CA TYR A 194 -12.80 -7.65 -18.52
C TYR A 194 -13.51 -7.01 -17.34
N GLN A 195 -13.86 -5.73 -17.46
CA GLN A 195 -14.62 -5.02 -16.43
C GLN A 195 -15.98 -4.54 -16.95
N LYS A 196 -16.96 -4.49 -16.05
CA LYS A 196 -18.25 -3.81 -16.28
C LYS A 196 -18.75 -3.20 -14.97
N THR A 197 -19.13 -1.94 -14.99
CA THR A 197 -19.73 -1.27 -13.83
C THR A 197 -21.26 -1.29 -13.95
N LEU A 198 -21.95 -1.80 -12.94
CA LEU A 198 -23.41 -1.80 -12.84
C LEU A 198 -23.82 -1.58 -11.37
N ASP A 199 -24.79 -0.71 -11.11
CA ASP A 199 -25.34 -0.45 -9.76
C ASP A 199 -24.27 -0.15 -8.69
N ASN A 200 -23.28 0.68 -9.03
CA ASN A 200 -22.14 1.02 -8.16
C ASN A 200 -21.31 -0.20 -7.71
N LYS A 201 -21.23 -1.22 -8.57
CA LYS A 201 -20.33 -2.36 -8.43
C LYS A 201 -19.53 -2.54 -9.70
N THR A 202 -18.24 -2.80 -9.53
CA THR A 202 -17.35 -3.21 -10.61
C THR A 202 -17.31 -4.73 -10.66
N TYR A 203 -17.87 -5.28 -11.72
CA TYR A 203 -17.78 -6.70 -12.06
C TYR A 203 -16.51 -6.94 -12.86
N VAL A 204 -15.72 -7.93 -12.45
CA VAL A 204 -14.51 -8.34 -13.17
C VAL A 204 -14.61 -9.78 -13.59
N LEU A 205 -14.54 -10.01 -14.89
CA LEU A 205 -14.51 -11.32 -15.51
C LEU A 205 -13.08 -11.62 -15.94
N VAL A 206 -12.48 -12.65 -15.37
CA VAL A 206 -11.17 -13.16 -15.77
C VAL A 206 -11.37 -14.47 -16.50
N CYS A 207 -10.92 -14.55 -17.75
CA CYS A 207 -11.11 -15.71 -18.61
C CYS A 207 -9.79 -16.29 -19.10
N ALA A 208 -9.71 -17.62 -19.10
CA ALA A 208 -8.55 -18.37 -19.61
C ALA A 208 -8.58 -18.54 -21.14
N GLY A 209 -9.65 -18.09 -21.79
CA GLY A 209 -9.95 -18.36 -23.19
C GLY A 209 -10.30 -19.83 -23.45
N GLU A 210 -10.33 -20.20 -24.73
CA GLU A 210 -10.59 -21.58 -25.17
C GLU A 210 -9.55 -22.57 -24.61
N LYS A 211 -10.02 -23.67 -24.01
CA LYS A 211 -9.18 -24.78 -23.55
C LYS A 211 -9.62 -26.11 -24.16
N PRO A 212 -8.67 -26.99 -24.55
CA PRO A 212 -8.97 -28.20 -25.33
C PRO A 212 -9.60 -29.33 -24.50
N THR A 213 -9.50 -29.26 -23.18
CA THR A 213 -10.03 -30.28 -22.25
C THR A 213 -10.74 -29.62 -21.08
N GLY A 214 -11.54 -30.41 -20.37
CA GLY A 214 -12.03 -30.04 -19.05
C GLY A 214 -10.93 -30.09 -17.99
N GLY A 215 -11.13 -29.39 -16.88
CA GLY A 215 -10.22 -29.40 -15.71
C GLY A 215 -9.33 -28.16 -15.58
N TYR A 216 -9.37 -27.25 -16.56
CA TYR A 216 -8.80 -25.92 -16.39
C TYR A 216 -9.68 -25.05 -15.49
N SER A 217 -9.06 -24.18 -14.70
CA SER A 217 -9.78 -23.21 -13.86
C SER A 217 -9.04 -21.88 -13.79
N VAL A 218 -9.77 -20.83 -13.44
CA VAL A 218 -9.22 -19.50 -13.16
C VAL A 218 -9.34 -19.23 -11.67
N GLU A 219 -8.25 -18.81 -11.05
CA GLU A 219 -8.13 -18.42 -9.65
C GLU A 219 -7.74 -16.94 -9.56
N ILE A 220 -8.32 -16.20 -8.61
CA ILE A 220 -7.88 -14.84 -8.30
C ILE A 220 -6.90 -14.95 -7.14
N GLU A 221 -5.60 -14.75 -7.40
CA GLU A 221 -4.58 -14.80 -6.36
C GLU A 221 -4.61 -13.54 -5.48
N SER A 222 -4.78 -12.37 -6.09
CA SER A 222 -4.94 -11.12 -5.36
C SER A 222 -5.75 -10.08 -6.14
N ALA A 223 -6.44 -9.23 -5.39
CA ALA A 223 -7.11 -8.04 -5.88
C ALA A 223 -6.76 -6.89 -4.93
N THR A 224 -6.15 -5.84 -5.44
CA THR A 224 -5.64 -4.72 -4.63
C THR A 224 -6.26 -3.42 -5.09
N VAL A 225 -6.99 -2.73 -4.23
CA VAL A 225 -7.44 -1.37 -4.49
C VAL A 225 -6.22 -0.45 -4.41
N ILE A 226 -5.98 0.28 -5.49
CA ILE A 226 -4.94 1.31 -5.61
C ILE A 226 -5.66 2.65 -5.74
N TYR A 227 -5.47 3.55 -4.78
CA TYR A 227 -6.09 4.87 -4.85
C TYR A 227 -5.35 5.80 -5.82
N PRO A 228 -6.06 6.61 -6.63
CA PRO A 228 -7.52 6.72 -6.69
C PRO A 228 -8.16 5.74 -7.69
N GLY A 229 -9.18 5.01 -7.24
CA GLY A 229 -10.18 4.38 -8.13
C GLY A 229 -9.66 3.28 -9.06
N LYS A 230 -8.57 2.60 -8.71
CA LYS A 230 -8.03 1.46 -9.44
C LYS A 230 -8.12 0.18 -8.63
N VAL A 231 -8.30 -0.95 -9.29
CA VAL A 231 -8.04 -2.28 -8.74
C VAL A 231 -7.02 -2.97 -9.63
N TYR A 232 -5.94 -3.45 -9.03
CA TYR A 232 -4.96 -4.30 -9.68
C TYR A 232 -5.22 -5.76 -9.32
N LEU A 233 -5.41 -6.62 -10.32
CA LEU A 233 -5.70 -8.04 -10.16
C LEU A 233 -4.51 -8.90 -10.59
N VAL A 234 -4.22 -9.91 -9.77
CA VAL A 234 -3.36 -11.03 -10.17
C VAL A 234 -4.25 -12.27 -10.16
N ALA A 235 -4.42 -12.87 -11.32
CA ALA A 235 -5.15 -14.11 -11.49
C ALA A 235 -4.22 -15.20 -12.01
N LYS A 236 -4.62 -16.46 -11.87
CA LYS A 236 -3.86 -17.60 -12.34
C LYS A 236 -4.74 -18.60 -13.06
N ILE A 237 -4.22 -19.18 -14.13
CA ILE A 237 -4.84 -20.34 -14.79
C ILE A 237 -4.23 -21.61 -14.21
N ASN A 238 -5.09 -22.43 -13.60
CA ASN A 238 -4.70 -23.74 -13.11
C ASN A 238 -5.07 -24.80 -14.16
N GLU A 239 -4.06 -25.50 -14.64
CA GLU A 239 -4.22 -26.62 -15.57
C GLU A 239 -4.56 -27.91 -14.79
N PRO A 240 -5.32 -28.85 -15.41
CA PRO A 240 -5.52 -30.16 -14.81
C PRO A 240 -4.19 -30.90 -14.68
N ASN A 241 -4.04 -31.72 -13.63
CA ASN A 241 -2.85 -32.53 -13.43
C ASN A 241 -2.61 -33.43 -14.68
N PRO A 242 -1.38 -33.50 -15.24
CA PRO A 242 -1.07 -34.35 -16.39
C PRO A 242 -1.51 -35.81 -16.26
N ASP A 243 -1.50 -36.36 -15.04
CA ASP A 243 -1.90 -37.74 -14.75
C ASP A 243 -3.41 -37.90 -14.47
N SER A 244 -4.16 -36.80 -14.46
CA SER A 244 -5.60 -36.83 -14.22
C SER A 244 -6.38 -37.15 -15.48
N SER A 245 -7.42 -37.98 -15.34
CA SER A 245 -8.35 -38.25 -16.43
C SER A 245 -9.24 -37.03 -16.66
N VAL A 246 -9.03 -36.35 -17.78
CA VAL A 246 -9.84 -35.20 -18.21
C VAL A 246 -10.73 -35.57 -19.39
N ILE A 247 -11.91 -34.94 -19.46
CA ILE A 247 -12.77 -35.06 -20.64
C ILE A 247 -12.22 -34.18 -21.77
N SER A 248 -12.14 -34.70 -22.98
CA SER A 248 -11.70 -33.97 -24.18
C SER A 248 -12.86 -33.16 -24.76
N VAL A 249 -13.24 -32.09 -24.08
CA VAL A 249 -14.25 -31.14 -24.54
C VAL A 249 -13.68 -29.73 -24.48
N ILE A 250 -14.02 -28.90 -25.46
CA ILE A 250 -13.66 -27.49 -25.45
C ILE A 250 -14.36 -26.83 -24.26
N THR A 251 -13.59 -26.12 -23.44
CA THR A 251 -14.10 -25.38 -22.28
C THR A 251 -13.64 -23.93 -22.31
N TYR A 252 -14.37 -23.08 -21.59
CA TYR A 252 -14.08 -21.65 -21.44
C TYR A 252 -14.07 -21.30 -19.95
N PRO A 253 -12.99 -21.64 -19.23
CA PRO A 253 -12.88 -21.37 -17.80
C PRO A 253 -12.81 -19.86 -17.56
N CYS A 254 -13.74 -19.36 -16.75
CA CYS A 254 -13.76 -17.98 -16.32
C CYS A 254 -14.10 -17.88 -14.84
N LYS A 255 -13.65 -16.80 -14.21
CA LYS A 255 -14.02 -16.40 -12.85
C LYS A 255 -14.63 -15.01 -12.90
N LEU A 256 -15.81 -14.85 -12.31
CA LEU A 256 -16.48 -13.58 -12.17
C LEU A 256 -16.47 -13.15 -10.70
N ILE A 257 -15.97 -11.95 -10.44
CA ILE A 257 -16.02 -11.32 -9.13
C ILE A 257 -16.77 -10.00 -9.20
N ALA A 258 -17.35 -9.57 -8.08
CA ALA A 258 -17.97 -8.27 -7.91
C ALA A 258 -17.28 -7.52 -6.77
N ILE A 259 -16.89 -6.27 -7.04
CA ILE A 259 -16.26 -5.36 -6.09
C ILE A 259 -17.24 -4.21 -5.85
N ASP A 260 -17.55 -3.91 -4.59
CA ASP A 260 -18.44 -2.80 -4.24
C ASP A 260 -17.71 -1.46 -4.46
N GLY A 261 -18.24 -0.63 -5.37
CA GLY A 261 -17.64 0.63 -5.81
C GLY A 261 -17.45 0.72 -7.33
N ASP A 262 -17.08 1.90 -7.82
CA ASP A 262 -16.70 2.13 -9.21
C ASP A 262 -15.18 2.25 -9.33
N PHE A 263 -14.57 1.23 -9.92
CA PHE A 263 -13.14 1.13 -10.13
C PHE A 263 -12.79 0.88 -11.59
N THR A 264 -11.64 1.42 -11.99
CA THR A 264 -10.92 0.95 -13.17
C THR A 264 -10.07 -0.26 -12.78
N VAL A 265 -10.02 -1.25 -13.64
CA VAL A 265 -9.40 -2.55 -13.36
C VAL A 265 -8.24 -2.75 -14.30
N ASP A 266 -7.10 -3.09 -13.72
CA ASP A 266 -5.89 -3.50 -14.42
C ASP A 266 -5.41 -4.82 -13.79
N GLY A 267 -4.50 -5.54 -14.44
CA GLY A 267 -4.00 -6.77 -13.88
C GLY A 267 -3.31 -7.71 -14.86
N VAL A 268 -2.88 -8.85 -14.32
CA VAL A 268 -2.20 -9.91 -15.06
C VAL A 268 -2.83 -11.27 -14.77
N ILE A 269 -2.78 -12.16 -15.77
CA ILE A 269 -3.15 -13.57 -15.63
C ILE A 269 -1.86 -14.38 -15.69
N GLU A 270 -1.34 -14.79 -14.55
CA GLU A 270 -0.19 -15.68 -14.42
C GLU A 270 -0.55 -17.07 -14.97
N ASN A 271 0.39 -17.71 -15.68
CA ASN A 271 0.23 -19.05 -16.24
C ASN A 271 -0.75 -19.18 -17.42
N SER A 272 -0.99 -18.11 -18.20
CA SER A 272 -1.37 -18.32 -19.60
C SER A 272 -0.27 -19.18 -20.22
N ALA A 273 -0.61 -20.43 -20.58
CA ALA A 273 0.31 -21.36 -21.20
C ALA A 273 1.19 -20.60 -22.20
N GLU A 274 2.47 -20.44 -21.84
CA GLU A 274 3.47 -19.65 -22.53
C GLU A 274 2.90 -18.80 -23.68
N GLU A 275 2.53 -17.54 -23.42
CA GLU A 275 3.06 -16.56 -24.36
C GLU A 275 4.56 -16.83 -24.30
N SER A 276 5.12 -17.43 -25.38
CA SER A 276 6.54 -17.70 -25.49
C SER A 276 7.23 -16.35 -25.36
N THR A 277 7.47 -15.96 -24.12
CA THR A 277 8.15 -14.74 -23.80
C THR A 277 9.60 -15.10 -24.04
N GLU A 278 10.16 -14.45 -25.03
CA GLU A 278 11.58 -14.61 -25.28
C GLU A 278 12.29 -13.81 -24.17
N GLU A 279 13.14 -14.48 -23.41
CA GLU A 279 14.04 -13.75 -22.51
C GLU A 279 14.94 -12.87 -23.36
N ILE A 280 14.86 -11.57 -23.15
CA ILE A 280 15.69 -10.60 -23.85
C ILE A 280 16.87 -10.23 -22.96
N GLY A 281 18.05 -10.15 -23.58
CA GLY A 281 19.24 -9.68 -22.89
C GLY A 281 19.06 -8.23 -22.42
N PHE A 282 19.51 -7.94 -21.20
CA PHE A 282 19.58 -6.60 -20.66
C PHE A 282 20.96 -6.34 -20.06
N GLU A 283 21.34 -5.07 -20.01
CA GLU A 283 22.57 -4.61 -19.39
C GLU A 283 22.23 -3.68 -18.22
N ILE A 284 22.90 -3.86 -17.07
CA ILE A 284 22.80 -2.90 -15.97
C ILE A 284 23.57 -1.64 -16.36
N VAL A 285 22.90 -0.49 -16.32
CA VAL A 285 23.50 0.81 -16.59
C VAL A 285 24.11 1.33 -15.31
N THR A 286 25.43 1.54 -15.33
CA THR A 286 26.15 1.98 -14.14
C THR A 286 25.82 3.44 -13.79
N PRO A 287 25.92 3.82 -12.49
CA PRO A 287 25.71 5.22 -12.08
C PRO A 287 26.61 6.21 -12.84
N ASP A 288 27.85 5.85 -13.15
CA ASP A 288 28.77 6.70 -13.91
C ASP A 288 28.27 6.93 -15.34
N THR A 289 27.73 5.87 -15.98
CA THR A 289 27.11 5.98 -17.31
C THR A 289 25.88 6.88 -17.27
N VAL A 290 25.00 6.72 -16.25
CA VAL A 290 23.85 7.60 -16.05
C VAL A 290 24.28 9.05 -15.85
N ALA A 291 25.28 9.30 -15.00
CA ALA A 291 25.74 10.65 -14.68
C ALA A 291 26.44 11.34 -15.86
N SER A 292 27.08 10.58 -16.75
CA SER A 292 27.71 11.11 -17.96
C SER A 292 26.73 11.56 -19.05
N ASP A 293 25.46 11.19 -18.92
CA ASP A 293 24.39 11.48 -19.87
C ASP A 293 23.36 12.41 -19.23
N GLU A 294 23.31 13.67 -19.69
CA GLU A 294 22.49 14.71 -19.07
C GLU A 294 21.00 14.37 -19.02
N GLU A 295 20.47 13.74 -20.08
CA GLU A 295 19.07 13.38 -20.19
C GLU A 295 18.72 12.20 -19.27
N LEU A 296 19.55 11.15 -19.28
CA LEU A 296 19.35 10.00 -18.39
C LEU A 296 19.54 10.39 -16.92
N SER A 297 20.53 11.23 -16.61
CA SER A 297 20.77 11.75 -15.26
C SER A 297 19.57 12.53 -14.73
N ALA A 298 19.01 13.43 -15.54
CA ALA A 298 17.82 14.19 -15.18
C ALA A 298 16.58 13.29 -15.00
N TRP A 299 16.42 12.30 -15.88
CA TRP A 299 15.32 11.33 -15.81
C TRP A 299 15.41 10.45 -14.55
N VAL A 300 16.58 9.89 -14.24
CA VAL A 300 16.81 9.10 -13.03
C VAL A 300 16.60 9.94 -11.78
N SER A 301 17.20 11.13 -11.71
CA SER A 301 17.11 12.03 -10.54
C SER A 301 15.67 12.40 -10.19
N ARG A 302 14.78 12.45 -11.18
CA ARG A 302 13.35 12.74 -10.99
C ARG A 302 12.55 11.53 -10.49
N LEU A 303 12.98 10.31 -10.79
CA LEU A 303 12.15 9.10 -10.64
C LEU A 303 12.71 8.10 -9.63
N TYR A 304 13.99 8.16 -9.25
CA TYR A 304 14.61 7.14 -8.40
C TYR A 304 13.98 7.00 -7.01
N THR A 305 13.31 8.05 -6.53
CA THR A 305 12.58 8.02 -5.26
C THR A 305 11.17 7.44 -5.37
N GLN A 306 10.63 7.34 -6.59
CA GLN A 306 9.28 6.87 -6.89
C GLN A 306 9.29 5.36 -7.10
N ALA A 307 8.67 4.61 -6.19
CA ALA A 307 8.58 3.15 -6.32
C ALA A 307 7.91 2.75 -7.63
N GLY A 308 8.43 1.69 -8.26
CA GLY A 308 7.89 1.15 -9.50
C GLY A 308 8.93 1.02 -10.61
N ILE A 309 8.42 0.77 -11.81
CA ILE A 309 9.20 0.58 -13.03
C ILE A 309 8.86 1.71 -13.98
N HIS A 310 9.86 2.50 -14.29
CA HIS A 310 9.76 3.63 -15.20
C HIS A 310 10.63 3.34 -16.41
N TYR A 311 10.20 3.71 -17.61
CA TYR A 311 11.06 3.56 -18.79
C TYR A 311 11.10 4.81 -19.65
N THR A 312 12.18 4.94 -20.40
CA THR A 312 12.35 5.92 -21.46
C THR A 312 13.03 5.27 -22.66
N ILE A 313 12.79 5.80 -23.85
CA ILE A 313 13.40 5.31 -25.08
C ILE A 313 14.42 6.35 -25.52
N LYS A 314 15.67 5.92 -25.71
CA LYS A 314 16.74 6.78 -26.19
C LYS A 314 17.61 6.02 -27.18
N ASP A 315 17.85 6.64 -28.33
CA ASP A 315 18.52 6.03 -29.47
C ASP A 315 17.86 4.71 -29.86
N ASN A 316 18.62 3.60 -29.83
CA ASN A 316 18.14 2.26 -30.15
C ASN A 316 17.89 1.40 -28.89
N PHE A 317 17.80 2.02 -27.71
CA PHE A 317 17.66 1.32 -26.44
C PHE A 317 16.45 1.80 -25.65
N VAL A 318 15.85 0.87 -24.91
CA VAL A 318 14.92 1.18 -23.83
C VAL A 318 15.67 1.14 -22.52
N TYR A 319 15.60 2.23 -21.77
CA TYR A 319 16.15 2.35 -20.42
C TYR A 319 15.01 2.17 -19.44
N ALA A 320 15.15 1.23 -18.50
CA ALA A 320 14.19 1.00 -17.43
C ALA A 320 14.82 1.23 -16.06
N LEU A 321 14.20 2.08 -15.25
CA LEU A 321 14.54 2.35 -13.86
C LEU A 321 13.57 1.58 -13.00
N VAL A 322 14.11 0.65 -12.22
CA VAL A 322 13.37 -0.16 -11.26
C VAL A 322 13.72 0.34 -9.88
N ALA A 323 12.80 1.07 -9.25
CA ALA A 323 12.99 1.66 -7.93
C ALA A 323 12.14 0.94 -6.89
N ALA A 324 12.76 0.56 -5.77
CA ALA A 324 12.09 -0.07 -4.64
C ALA A 324 11.30 0.92 -3.78
N GLY A 325 11.46 2.23 -4.02
CA GLY A 325 10.99 3.29 -3.12
C GLY A 325 11.85 3.41 -1.86
N GLN A 326 11.37 4.16 -0.88
CA GLN A 326 12.10 4.46 0.35
C GLN A 326 12.46 3.19 1.15
N ARG A 327 13.67 3.12 1.68
CA ARG A 327 14.14 2.12 2.64
C ARG A 327 14.83 2.80 3.81
N ASN A 328 14.53 2.34 5.02
CA ASN A 328 14.90 3.03 6.27
C ASN A 328 16.36 2.79 6.70
N THR A 329 17.07 1.89 6.03
CA THR A 329 18.49 1.66 6.20
C THR A 329 19.15 1.52 4.83
N GLY A 330 20.47 1.65 4.80
CA GLY A 330 21.25 1.13 3.69
C GLY A 330 21.21 -0.40 3.60
N GLY A 331 21.82 -0.94 2.56
CA GLY A 331 21.99 -2.39 2.37
C GLY A 331 20.89 -3.07 1.59
N TYR A 332 19.78 -2.39 1.30
CA TYR A 332 18.78 -2.86 0.34
C TYR A 332 19.29 -2.72 -1.09
N ARG A 333 18.95 -3.68 -1.94
CA ARG A 333 19.31 -3.69 -3.35
C ARG A 333 18.11 -4.08 -4.20
N VAL A 334 18.01 -3.52 -5.39
CA VAL A 334 17.10 -4.01 -6.44
C VAL A 334 17.91 -4.92 -7.34
N THR A 335 17.43 -6.13 -7.58
CA THR A 335 17.99 -7.05 -8.56
C THR A 335 16.97 -7.29 -9.66
N ILE A 336 17.45 -7.37 -10.90
CA ILE A 336 16.61 -7.75 -12.04
C ILE A 336 16.81 -9.24 -12.24
N ASP A 337 15.73 -9.99 -12.08
CA ASP A 337 15.75 -11.45 -12.14
C ASP A 337 15.70 -11.90 -13.60
N ARG A 338 14.82 -11.27 -14.40
CA ARG A 338 14.78 -11.45 -15.86
C ARG A 338 13.98 -10.33 -16.54
N VAL A 339 14.17 -10.20 -17.86
CA VAL A 339 13.35 -9.36 -18.73
C VAL A 339 12.84 -10.23 -19.87
N ALA A 340 11.54 -10.20 -20.11
CA ALA A 340 10.90 -11.09 -21.08
C ALA A 340 10.00 -10.30 -22.02
N LYS A 341 10.06 -10.59 -23.33
CA LYS A 341 9.23 -9.92 -24.34
C LYS A 341 8.24 -10.92 -24.92
N ASN A 342 6.96 -10.57 -24.97
CA ASN A 342 5.96 -11.41 -25.59
C ASN A 342 5.83 -11.17 -27.12
N LYS A 343 4.96 -11.94 -27.78
CA LYS A 343 4.73 -11.81 -29.23
C LYS A 343 4.05 -10.50 -29.64
N THR A 344 3.40 -9.79 -28.72
CA THR A 344 2.75 -8.50 -28.99
C THR A 344 3.72 -7.32 -28.90
N GLY A 345 4.95 -7.56 -28.45
CA GLY A 345 5.98 -6.54 -28.24
C GLY A 345 5.95 -5.91 -26.85
N ASP A 346 5.11 -6.39 -25.93
CA ASP A 346 5.12 -5.94 -24.54
C ASP A 346 6.27 -6.63 -23.77
N VAL A 347 6.96 -5.83 -22.96
CA VAL A 347 8.13 -6.26 -22.18
C VAL A 347 7.76 -6.32 -20.71
N TYR A 348 8.16 -7.40 -20.03
CA TYR A 348 7.93 -7.64 -18.61
C TYR A 348 9.26 -7.73 -17.88
N ILE A 349 9.46 -6.83 -16.92
CA ILE A 349 10.62 -6.81 -16.04
C ILE A 349 10.27 -7.45 -14.71
N TYR A 350 11.00 -8.49 -14.33
CA TYR A 350 10.86 -9.18 -13.05
C TYR A 350 12.03 -8.76 -12.17
N ALA A 351 11.73 -8.20 -11.00
CA ALA A 351 12.74 -7.69 -10.09
C ALA A 351 12.45 -8.09 -8.65
N THR A 352 13.53 -8.22 -7.89
CA THR A 352 13.49 -8.52 -6.46
C THR A 352 14.17 -7.42 -5.66
N VAL A 353 13.51 -6.94 -4.62
CA VAL A 353 14.14 -6.11 -3.59
C VAL A 353 14.76 -7.03 -2.55
N GLN A 354 16.09 -7.06 -2.54
CA GLN A 354 16.88 -7.80 -1.57
C GLN A 354 17.08 -6.95 -0.33
N SER A 355 16.60 -7.44 0.81
CA SER A 355 16.91 -6.87 2.12
C SER A 355 18.35 -7.20 2.55
N PRO A 356 18.99 -6.35 3.36
CA PRO A 356 20.27 -6.69 3.97
C PRO A 356 20.17 -7.96 4.84
N GLU A 357 21.24 -8.76 4.88
CA GLU A 357 21.23 -10.00 5.68
C GLU A 357 21.06 -9.70 7.19
N PRO A 358 20.38 -10.58 7.95
CA PRO A 358 20.22 -10.41 9.39
C PRO A 358 21.58 -10.29 10.09
N GLY A 359 21.77 -9.22 10.86
CA GLY A 359 23.02 -8.96 11.58
C GLY A 359 24.09 -8.21 10.78
N MET A 360 23.85 -7.90 9.50
CA MET A 360 24.71 -6.97 8.76
C MET A 360 24.66 -5.58 9.38
N LEU A 361 25.83 -4.96 9.53
CA LEU A 361 25.91 -3.54 9.86
C LEU A 361 25.46 -2.74 8.65
N VAL A 362 24.34 -2.04 8.79
CA VAL A 362 23.78 -1.15 7.76
C VAL A 362 23.80 0.29 8.23
N THR A 363 23.94 1.20 7.27
CA THR A 363 23.83 2.64 7.54
C THR A 363 22.40 2.97 7.97
N GLN A 364 22.27 3.76 9.04
CA GLN A 364 20.97 4.21 9.56
C GLN A 364 20.55 5.50 8.86
N VAL A 365 20.53 5.44 7.52
CA VAL A 365 20.16 6.57 6.67
C VAL A 365 19.10 6.07 5.70
N ILE A 366 18.11 6.92 5.43
CA ILE A 366 17.11 6.65 4.41
C ILE A 366 17.81 6.48 3.06
N THR A 367 17.45 5.43 2.35
CA THR A 367 17.95 5.15 1.01
C THR A 367 16.79 4.91 0.04
N TRP A 368 17.05 5.12 -1.25
CA TRP A 368 16.12 4.80 -2.33
C TRP A 368 16.85 3.85 -3.28
N PRO A 369 16.86 2.54 -2.99
CA PRO A 369 17.55 1.59 -3.85
C PRO A 369 16.80 1.47 -5.17
N TYR A 370 17.55 1.63 -6.24
CA TYR A 370 17.06 1.45 -7.61
C TYR A 370 18.11 0.74 -8.45
N THR A 371 17.70 0.26 -9.61
CA THR A 371 18.60 -0.25 -10.64
C THR A 371 18.11 0.25 -11.98
N VAL A 372 19.04 0.71 -12.81
CA VAL A 372 18.74 1.07 -14.20
C VAL A 372 19.28 -0.04 -15.08
N ILE A 373 18.43 -0.52 -15.98
CA ILE A 373 18.81 -1.46 -17.04
C ILE A 373 18.54 -0.85 -18.40
N ARG A 374 19.21 -1.37 -19.43
CA ARG A 374 18.89 -1.11 -20.82
C ARG A 374 18.78 -2.39 -21.63
N PHE A 375 17.95 -2.39 -22.65
CA PHE A 375 17.81 -3.46 -23.61
C PHE A 375 17.46 -2.89 -24.99
N GLU A 376 17.71 -3.64 -26.06
CA GLU A 376 17.52 -3.15 -27.43
C GLU A 376 16.05 -2.86 -27.73
N ASN A 377 15.79 -1.73 -28.40
CA ASN A 377 14.46 -1.35 -28.83
C ASN A 377 14.04 -2.09 -30.10
N THR A 378 13.57 -3.34 -29.95
CA THR A 378 13.11 -4.20 -31.05
C THR A 378 11.58 -4.36 -31.02
N ASP A 379 10.87 -3.37 -31.57
CA ASP A 379 9.41 -3.33 -31.69
C ASP A 379 8.66 -3.39 -30.35
N ILE A 380 9.14 -2.63 -29.36
CA ILE A 380 8.55 -2.60 -28.02
C ILE A 380 7.31 -1.72 -28.00
N ARG A 381 6.22 -2.24 -27.45
CA ARG A 381 4.95 -1.53 -27.32
C ARG A 381 4.80 -0.88 -25.95
N ASN A 382 4.86 -1.67 -24.88
CA ASN A 382 4.84 -1.20 -23.50
C ASN A 382 5.86 -1.94 -22.64
N VAL A 383 6.23 -1.33 -21.51
CA VAL A 383 7.04 -1.98 -20.47
C VAL A 383 6.22 -2.08 -19.19
N HIS A 384 6.08 -3.31 -18.71
CA HIS A 384 5.43 -3.68 -17.46
C HIS A 384 6.46 -4.28 -16.51
N GLY A 385 6.07 -4.50 -15.26
CA GLY A 385 6.84 -5.42 -14.45
C GLY A 385 6.29 -5.63 -13.05
N ASN A 386 6.98 -6.53 -12.36
CA ASN A 386 6.63 -7.02 -11.04
C ASN A 386 7.86 -6.88 -10.14
N ILE A 387 7.70 -6.16 -9.03
CA ILE A 387 8.75 -6.01 -8.01
C ILE A 387 8.32 -6.81 -6.79
N ARG A 388 9.04 -7.90 -6.49
CA ARG A 388 8.80 -8.73 -5.30
C ARG A 388 9.77 -8.34 -4.19
N ASN A 389 9.35 -8.47 -2.94
CA ASN A 389 10.29 -8.40 -1.80
C ASN A 389 10.83 -9.81 -1.54
N SER A 390 12.13 -9.92 -1.26
CA SER A 390 12.71 -11.19 -0.79
C SER A 390 12.06 -11.57 0.55
N ALA A 391 11.20 -12.59 0.57
CA ALA A 391 10.65 -13.10 1.82
C ALA A 391 11.78 -13.78 2.62
N PHE A 392 11.94 -13.41 3.89
CA PHE A 392 12.70 -14.24 4.83
C PHE A 392 11.96 -15.56 4.98
N GLN A 393 12.49 -16.63 4.38
CA GLN A 393 12.13 -17.98 4.80
C GLN A 393 12.71 -18.18 6.20
N ILE A 394 11.85 -18.01 7.20
CA ILE A 394 12.13 -18.45 8.55
C ILE A 394 11.98 -19.98 8.52
N ASN A 395 13.10 -20.70 8.41
CA ASN A 395 13.17 -22.13 8.70
C ASN A 395 13.15 -22.38 10.21
#